data_AF-A0A3C1UH36-F1
#
_entry.id   AF-A0A3C1UH36-F1
#
_cell.length_a   1.000
_cell.length_b   1.000
_cell.length_c   1.000
_cell.angle_alpha   90.00
_cell.angle_beta   90.00
_cell.angle_gamma   90.00
#
_symmetry.space_group_name_H-M   'P 1'
#
loop_
_entity.id
_entity.type
_entity.pdbx_description
1 polymer ?
#
loop_
_entity_poly.entity_id
_entity_poly.type
_entity_poly.pdbx_seq_one_letter_code
_entity_poly.pdbx_strand_id
1 'polypeptide(L)' 'MDYLLLVVGLALLLLGANYLVDSSVAIAKRAKISNFIIGLTIVGIGTSAPELFVSIQSALT' A
#
# COMPACT_ATOMS: atom_id res chain seq x y z
N MET A 1 0.70 -26.65 -1.43
CA MET A 1 0.21 -25.73 -0.37
C MET A 1 0.88 -24.37 -0.47
N ASP A 2 2.15 -24.34 -0.89
CA ASP A 2 2.95 -23.11 -1.03
C ASP A 2 2.37 -22.12 -2.05
N TYR A 3 1.89 -22.62 -3.20
CA TYR A 3 1.22 -21.78 -4.20
C TYR A 3 -0.09 -21.15 -3.69
N LEU A 4 -0.81 -21.84 -2.80
CA LEU A 4 -2.04 -21.30 -2.21
C LEU A 4 -1.72 -20.15 -1.25
N LEU A 5 -0.70 -20.35 -0.39
CA LEU A 5 -0.21 -19.32 0.52
C LEU A 5 0.35 -18.11 -0.23
N LEU A 6 1.04 -18.33 -1.35
CA LEU A 6 1.53 -17.27 -2.22
C LEU A 6 0.38 -16.41 -2.74
N VAL A 7 -0.65 -17.03 -3.34
CA VAL A 7 -1.79 -16.30 -3.92
C VAL A 7 -2.58 -15.55 -2.84
N VAL A 8 -2.85 -16.20 -1.70
CA VAL A 8 -3.59 -15.57 -0.60
C VAL A 8 -2.79 -14.43 0.04
N GLY A 9 -1.49 -14.63 0.29
CA GLY A 9 -0.62 -13.61 0.85
C GLY A 9 -0.49 -12.39 -0.07
N LEU A 10 -0.33 -12.62 -1.37
CA LEU A 10 -0.23 -11.55 -2.36
C LEU A 10 -1.56 -10.78 -2.50
N ALA A 11 -2.70 -11.50 -2.47
CA ALA A 11 -4.01 -10.87 -2.46
C ALA A 11 -4.22 -9.99 -1.20
N LEU A 12 -3.90 -10.52 -0.01
CA LEU A 12 -4.00 -9.77 1.24
C LEU A 12 -3.08 -8.54 1.26
N LEU A 13 -1.87 -8.65 0.74
CA LEU A 13 -0.92 -7.55 0.65
C LEU A 13 -1.45 -6.42 -0.25
N LEU A 14 -1.95 -6.77 -1.44
CA LEU A 14 -2.52 -5.79 -2.38
C LEU A 14 -3.78 -5.13 -1.83
N LEU A 15 -4.69 -5.92 -1.25
CA LEU A 15 -5.90 -5.40 -0.59
C LEU A 15 -5.54 -4.46 0.55
N GLY A 16 -4.63 -4.87 1.44
CA GLY A 16 -4.17 -4.06 2.56
C GLY A 16 -3.54 -2.74 2.12
N ALA A 17 -2.69 -2.77 1.10
CA ALA A 17 -2.08 -1.57 0.53
C ALA A 17 -3.13 -0.62 -0.06
N ASN A 18 -4.11 -1.12 -0.83
CA ASN A 18 -5.19 -0.30 -1.37
C ASN A 18 -6.02 0.34 -0.25
N TYR A 19 -6.42 -0.44 0.77
CA TYR A 19 -7.16 0.10 1.92
C TYR A 19 -6.37 1.17 2.68
N LEU A 20 -5.06 1.00 2.82
CA LEU A 20 -4.18 1.98 3.46
C LEU A 20 -4.17 3.30 2.67
N VAL A 21 -4.04 3.23 1.34
CA VAL A 21 -4.02 4.41 0.46
C VAL A 21 -5.37 5.11 0.49
N ASP A 22 -6.47 4.38 0.30
CA ASP A 22 -7.82 4.96 0.28
C ASP A 22 -8.17 5.64 1.60
N SER A 23 -7.82 5.01 2.73
CA SER A 23 -8.03 5.58 4.06
C SER A 23 -7.17 6.83 4.27
N SER A 24 -5.91 6.80 3.84
CA SER A 24 -4.99 7.94 3.93
C SER A 24 -5.46 9.12 3.07
N VAL A 25 -5.95 8.85 1.86
CA VAL A 25 -6.55 9.84 0.96
C VAL A 25 -7.80 10.45 1.60
N ALA A 26 -8.67 9.63 2.20
CA ALA A 26 -9.88 10.11 2.88
C ALA A 26 -9.55 11.04 4.06
N ILE A 27 -8.53 10.71 4.85
CA ILE A 27 -8.05 11.56 5.94
C ILE A 27 -7.48 12.88 5.41
N ALA A 28 -6.62 12.82 4.38
CA ALA A 28 -6.00 14.01 3.80
C ALA A 28 -7.02 14.97 3.16
N LYS A 29 -8.05 14.44 2.51
CA LYS A 29 -9.19 15.23 1.99
C LYS A 29 -9.95 15.92 3.12
N ARG A 30 -10.20 15.24 4.24
CA ARG A 30 -10.83 15.85 5.42
C ARG A 30 -9.96 16.95 6.05
N ALA A 31 -8.64 16.80 5.97
CA ALA A 31 -7.67 17.82 6.38
C ALA A 31 -7.51 18.99 5.38
N LYS A 32 -8.32 19.05 4.31
CA LYS A 32 -8.26 20.07 3.25
C LYS A 32 -6.91 20.15 2.51
N ILE A 33 -6.16 19.05 2.46
CA ILE A 33 -4.94 18.97 1.66
C ILE A 33 -5.31 18.92 0.16
N SER A 34 -4.53 19.58 -0.69
CA SER A 34 -4.81 19.60 -2.13
C SER A 34 -4.65 18.20 -2.74
N ASN A 35 -5.49 17.88 -3.73
CA ASN A 35 -5.41 16.61 -4.46
C ASN A 35 -4.06 16.39 -5.13
N PHE A 36 -3.36 17.47 -5.50
CA PHE A 36 -2.02 17.40 -6.07
C PHE A 36 -1.00 16.82 -5.09
N ILE A 37 -0.98 17.33 -3.84
CA ILE A 37 -0.07 16.81 -2.80
C ILE A 37 -0.45 15.39 -2.41
N ILE A 38 -1.74 15.08 -2.33
CA ILE A 38 -2.22 13.72 -2.04
C ILE A 38 -1.73 12.73 -3.11
N GLY A 39 -1.85 13.09 -4.39
CA GLY A 39 -1.37 12.25 -5.50
C GLY A 39 0.15 12.08 -5.49
N LEU A 40 0.89 13.19 -5.30
CA LEU A 40 2.35 13.18 -5.30
C LEU A 40 2.93 12.38 -4.14
N THR A 41 2.29 12.42 -2.97
CA THR A 41 2.84 11.81 -1.75
C THR A 41 2.14 10.49 -1.40
N ILE A 42 0.84 10.52 -1.09
CA ILE A 42 0.12 9.36 -0.56
C ILE A 42 -0.03 8.28 -1.63
N VAL A 43 -0.47 8.66 -2.83
CA VAL A 43 -0.63 7.69 -3.93
C VAL A 43 0.74 7.23 -4.43
N GLY A 44 1.68 8.15 -4.65
CA GLY A 44 3.03 7.83 -5.12
C GLY A 44 3.81 6.86 -4.20
N ILE A 45 3.69 7.00 -2.88
CA ILE A 45 4.31 6.06 -1.92
C ILE A 45 3.45 4.80 -1.77
N GLY A 46 2.13 4.97 -1.75
CA GLY A 46 1.16 3.91 -1.51
C GLY A 46 1.20 2.77 -2.51
N THR A 47 1.44 3.06 -3.79
CA THR A 47 1.57 2.04 -4.84
C THR A 47 2.78 1.16 -4.67
N SER A 48 3.85 1.67 -4.04
CA SER A 48 5.12 0.96 -3.84
C SER A 48 5.20 0.26 -2.48
N ALA A 49 4.16 0.38 -1.65
CA ALA A 49 4.12 -0.21 -0.32
C ALA A 49 4.19 -1.75 -0.33
N PRO A 50 3.50 -2.47 -1.25
CA PRO A 50 3.66 -3.92 -1.39
C PRO A 50 5.11 -4.31 -1.71
N GLU A 51 5.74 -3.67 -2.69
CA GLU A 51 7.12 -3.98 -3.08
C GLU A 51 8.11 -3.68 -1.96
N LEU A 52 7.91 -2.58 -1.23
CA LEU A 52 8.73 -2.23 -0.08
C LEU A 52 8.65 -3.31 1.00
N PHE A 53 7.44 -3.78 1.32
CA PHE A 53 7.24 -4.82 2.34
C PHE A 53 7.92 -6.14 1.94
N VAL A 54 7.75 -6.57 0.69
CA VAL A 54 8.40 -7.78 0.17
C VAL A 54 9.93 -7.63 0.16
N SER A 55 10.44 -6.45 -0.21
CA SER A 55 11.88 -6.17 -0.23
C SER A 55 12.50 -6.23 1.17
N ILE A 56 11.82 -5.65 2.16
CA ILE A 56 12.26 -5.71 3.57
C ILE A 56 12.21 -7.14 4.09
N GLN A 57 11.12 -7.87 3.83
CA GLN A 57 10.98 -9.27 4.25
C GLN A 57 12.11 -10.14 3.68
N SER A 58 12.43 -9.94 2.39
CA SER A 58 13.49 -10.67 1.67
C SER A 58 14.89 -10.27 2.13
N ALA A 59 15.07 -9.07 2.66
CA ALA A 59 16.37 -8.63 3.20
C ALA A 59 16.62 -9.15 4.61
N LEU A 60 15.56 -9.39 5.39
CA LEU A 60 15.62 -9.86 6.77
C LEU A 60 15.63 -11.39 6.92
N THR A 61 15.22 -12.12 5.87
CA THR A 61 15.12 -13.58 5.85
C THR A 61 16.15 -14.15 4.89
#